data_AF-A0A535QT74-F1
#
_entry.id   AF-A0A535QT74-F1
#
_cell.length_a   1.000
_cell.length_b   1.000
_cell.length_c   1.000
_cell.angle_alpha   90.00
_cell.angle_beta   90.00
_cell.angle_gamma   90.00
#
_symmetry.space_group_name_H-M   'P 1'
#
loop_
_entity.id
_entity.type
_entity.pdbx_description
1 polymer ?
#
loop_
_entity_poly.entity_id
_entity_poly.type
_entity_poly.pdbx_seq_one_letter_code
_entity_poly.pdbx_strand_id
1 'polypeptide(L)'
;MLSHTTTRDWLIPYADGMLAADERRRIDSHIADCAACAAELREVRELNLLLVTLPAAPPVAFPPFWLNLQAVLPQRRVLRIPSFPSYRRLGLALAAATVAMLAAAGSAFAAPTALPDNPLYAVKQLEESVRLTFIPAHDRLMLQLQLASERLREARAMANDHKPLLAENSLRAFRLTINDATAALKNPADPQAAKAAVQKLRVQLAAVEQANAVRADDDAEVKQLVLAATDELDRIDESEAGTLQQPVVVGEQATPQPTPQPVLRPTPQPSSSGGDREHTSGDR
;
A
#
# COMPACT_ATOMS: atom_id res chain seq x y z
N MET A 1 5.09 -6.98 -41.20
CA MET A 1 6.48 -7.27 -41.58
C MET A 1 7.37 -6.34 -40.78
N LEU A 2 8.25 -6.86 -39.92
CA LEU A 2 9.21 -6.03 -39.18
C LEU A 2 10.22 -5.42 -40.15
N SER A 3 10.68 -4.20 -39.86
CA SER A 3 11.77 -3.58 -40.63
C SER A 3 13.10 -4.27 -40.30
N HIS A 4 14.07 -4.14 -41.20
CA HIS A 4 15.41 -4.68 -41.02
C HIS A 4 16.11 -4.07 -39.78
N THR A 5 15.95 -2.77 -39.55
CA THR A 5 16.55 -2.07 -38.40
C THR A 5 15.98 -2.56 -37.08
N THR A 6 14.65 -2.64 -36.96
CA THR A 6 14.00 -3.14 -35.74
C THR A 6 14.33 -4.61 -35.47
N THR A 7 14.45 -5.43 -36.52
CA THR A 7 14.84 -6.83 -36.36
C THR A 7 16.26 -6.94 -35.82
N ARG A 8 17.20 -6.14 -36.34
CA ARG A 8 18.60 -6.11 -35.91
C ARG A 8 18.75 -5.72 -34.43
N ASP A 9 18.01 -4.71 -33.96
CA ASP A 9 18.04 -4.29 -32.55
C ASP A 9 17.56 -5.39 -31.60
N TRP A 10 16.71 -6.30 -32.08
CA TRP A 10 16.09 -7.35 -31.28
C TRP A 10 16.81 -8.71 -31.40
N LEU A 11 17.89 -8.82 -32.19
CA LEU A 11 18.63 -10.07 -32.38
C LEU A 11 19.30 -10.58 -31.08
N ILE A 12 19.80 -9.67 -30.24
CA ILE A 12 20.46 -10.01 -28.97
C ILE A 12 19.45 -10.59 -27.96
N PRO A 13 18.35 -9.90 -27.59
CA PRO A 13 17.36 -10.47 -26.68
C PRO A 13 16.66 -11.71 -27.27
N TYR A 14 16.58 -11.83 -28.60
CA TYR A 14 16.14 -13.06 -29.27
C TYR A 14 17.12 -14.22 -29.03
N ALA A 15 18.43 -13.98 -29.18
CA ALA A 15 19.47 -14.99 -28.96
C ALA A 15 19.55 -15.45 -27.50
N ASP A 16 19.33 -14.55 -26.55
CA ASP A 16 19.29 -14.83 -25.11
C ASP A 16 17.96 -15.43 -24.63
N GLY A 17 16.97 -15.51 -25.53
CA GLY A 17 15.67 -16.12 -25.27
C GLY A 17 14.70 -15.26 -24.44
N MET A 18 14.96 -13.95 -24.31
CA MET A 18 14.22 -13.02 -23.45
C MET A 18 12.96 -12.41 -24.08
N LEU A 19 12.69 -12.70 -25.36
CA LEU A 19 11.50 -12.18 -26.05
C LEU A 19 10.23 -12.99 -25.76
N ALA A 20 9.09 -12.30 -25.75
CA ALA A 20 7.78 -12.94 -25.63
C ALA A 20 7.45 -13.80 -26.86
N ALA A 21 6.53 -14.77 -26.71
CA ALA A 21 6.25 -15.79 -27.73
C ALA A 21 5.65 -15.22 -29.03
N ASP A 22 4.98 -14.08 -28.97
CA ASP A 22 4.45 -13.36 -30.13
C ASP A 22 5.52 -12.54 -30.85
N GLU A 23 6.42 -11.89 -30.11
CA GLU A 23 7.58 -11.16 -30.66
C GLU A 23 8.57 -12.11 -31.35
N ARG A 24 8.85 -13.25 -30.71
CA ARG A 24 9.72 -14.29 -31.27
C ARG A 24 9.22 -14.76 -32.64
N ARG A 25 7.92 -15.04 -32.77
CA ARG A 25 7.30 -15.47 -34.04
C ARG A 25 7.46 -14.42 -35.16
N ARG A 26 7.43 -13.13 -34.83
CA ARG A 26 7.60 -12.05 -35.81
C ARG A 26 9.03 -11.98 -36.33
N ILE A 27 10.01 -12.21 -35.46
CA ILE A 27 11.43 -12.28 -35.83
C ILE A 27 11.71 -13.56 -36.62
N ASP A 28 11.17 -14.70 -36.20
CA ASP A 28 11.30 -15.99 -36.90
C ASP A 28 10.84 -15.88 -38.37
N SER A 29 9.72 -15.20 -38.60
CA SER A 29 9.22 -14.91 -39.95
C SER A 29 10.17 -14.02 -40.75
N HIS A 30 10.82 -13.03 -40.12
CA HIS A 30 11.72 -12.11 -40.82
C HIS A 30 13.07 -12.76 -41.17
N ILE A 31 13.65 -13.55 -40.26
CA ILE A 31 14.94 -14.23 -40.48
C ILE A 31 14.83 -15.38 -41.48
N ALA A 32 13.63 -15.96 -41.65
CA ALA A 32 13.37 -16.94 -42.71
C ALA A 32 13.53 -16.33 -44.11
N ASP A 33 13.16 -15.06 -44.26
CA ASP A 33 13.14 -14.35 -45.54
C ASP A 33 14.35 -13.41 -45.74
N CYS A 34 15.10 -13.08 -44.69
CA CYS A 34 16.24 -12.16 -44.74
C CYS A 34 17.57 -12.84 -44.38
N ALA A 35 18.40 -13.08 -45.41
CA ALA A 35 19.72 -13.71 -45.25
C ALA A 35 20.72 -12.87 -44.43
N ALA A 36 20.59 -11.54 -44.45
CA ALA A 36 21.46 -10.64 -43.68
C ALA A 36 21.25 -10.78 -42.17
N CYS A 37 19.99 -10.68 -41.72
CA CYS A 37 19.65 -10.89 -40.30
C CYS A 37 19.96 -12.32 -39.83
N ALA A 38 19.79 -13.33 -40.69
CA ALA A 38 20.18 -14.70 -40.38
C ALA A 38 21.71 -14.90 -40.26
N ALA A 39 22.52 -14.08 -40.95
CA ALA A 39 23.97 -14.09 -40.80
C ALA A 39 24.40 -13.42 -39.49
N GLU A 40 23.88 -12.24 -39.18
CA GLU A 40 24.18 -11.53 -37.93
C GLU A 40 23.80 -12.37 -36.70
N LEU A 41 22.67 -13.06 -36.72
CA LEU A 41 22.27 -13.97 -35.64
C LEU A 41 23.26 -15.13 -35.43
N ARG A 42 23.90 -15.63 -36.50
CA ARG A 42 24.93 -16.67 -36.38
C ARG A 42 26.19 -16.14 -35.70
N GLU A 43 26.62 -14.92 -36.03
CA GLU A 43 27.77 -14.27 -35.39
C GLU A 43 27.54 -14.05 -33.89
N VAL A 44 26.35 -13.59 -33.49
CA VAL A 44 25.98 -13.42 -32.08
C VAL A 44 26.00 -14.76 -31.33
N ARG A 45 25.47 -15.83 -31.94
CA ARG A 45 25.47 -17.17 -31.34
C ARG A 45 26.87 -17.76 -31.25
N GLU A 46 27.73 -17.52 -32.23
CA GLU A 46 29.13 -17.97 -32.21
C GLU A 46 29.91 -17.32 -31.06
N LEU A 47 29.69 -16.02 -30.81
CA LEU A 47 30.26 -15.33 -29.66
C LEU A 47 29.75 -15.93 -28.33
N ASN A 48 28.45 -16.21 -28.23
CA ASN A 48 27.88 -16.86 -27.04
C ASN A 48 28.44 -18.28 -26.82
N LEU A 49 28.72 -19.02 -27.89
CA LEU A 49 29.36 -20.34 -27.77
C LEU A 49 30.78 -20.25 -27.19
N LEU A 50 31.56 -19.21 -27.53
CA LEU A 50 32.86 -18.97 -26.90
C LEU A 50 32.73 -18.73 -25.39
N LEU A 51 31.68 -18.04 -24.94
CA LEU A 51 31.42 -17.84 -23.50
C LEU A 51 31.04 -19.14 -22.79
N VAL A 52 30.36 -20.07 -23.46
CA VAL A 52 30.00 -21.39 -22.90
C VAL A 52 31.22 -22.33 -22.82
N THR A 53 32.30 -22.07 -23.55
CA THR A 53 33.57 -22.82 -23.40
C THR A 53 34.37 -22.43 -22.16
N LEU A 54 33.98 -21.36 -21.46
CA LEU A 54 34.60 -21.01 -20.18
C LEU A 54 34.29 -22.10 -19.15
N PRO A 55 35.28 -22.51 -18.33
CA PRO A 55 35.04 -23.49 -17.28
C PRO A 55 33.92 -22.99 -16.37
N ALA A 56 32.90 -23.82 -16.16
CA ALA A 56 31.83 -23.52 -15.22
C ALA A 56 32.44 -23.13 -13.88
N ALA A 57 32.05 -21.97 -13.35
CA ALA A 57 32.50 -21.54 -12.03
C ALA A 57 32.19 -22.67 -11.02
N PRO A 58 33.17 -23.10 -10.20
CA PRO A 58 32.92 -24.15 -9.23
C PRO A 58 31.77 -23.71 -8.31
N PRO A 59 30.88 -24.62 -7.91
CA PRO A 59 29.79 -24.28 -7.00
C PRO A 59 30.41 -23.75 -5.70
N VAL A 60 30.25 -22.45 -5.46
CA VAL A 60 30.63 -21.86 -4.18
C VAL A 60 29.70 -22.45 -3.14
N ALA A 61 30.22 -23.36 -2.31
CA ALA A 61 29.48 -23.77 -1.13
C ALA A 61 29.25 -22.49 -0.30
N PHE A 62 27.97 -22.16 -0.09
CA PHE A 62 27.58 -20.97 0.67
C PHE A 62 28.29 -20.90 2.05
N PRO A 63 28.53 -22.02 2.78
CA PRO A 63 29.24 -21.97 4.05
C PRO A 63 30.67 -21.40 3.98
N PRO A 64 31.61 -21.94 3.16
CA PRO A 64 32.97 -21.37 3.07
C PRO A 64 33.00 -19.96 2.45
N PHE A 65 32.10 -19.65 1.52
CA PHE A 65 31.97 -18.28 1.00
C PHE A 65 31.57 -17.29 2.11
N TRP A 66 30.55 -17.62 2.89
CA TRP A 66 30.05 -16.78 3.98
C TRP A 66 31.08 -16.59 5.09
N LEU A 67 31.83 -17.64 5.43
CA LEU A 67 32.93 -17.59 6.40
C LEU A 67 34.05 -16.63 5.98
N ASN A 68 34.48 -16.71 4.72
CA ASN A 68 35.49 -15.79 4.17
C ASN A 68 34.98 -14.35 4.08
N LEU A 69 33.71 -14.17 3.71
CA LEU A 69 33.10 -12.85 3.67
C LEU A 69 32.98 -12.22 5.07
N GLN A 70 32.57 -13.01 6.07
CA GLN A 70 32.50 -12.56 7.47
C GLN A 70 33.86 -12.17 8.04
N ALA A 71 34.95 -12.78 7.57
CA ALA A 71 36.32 -12.45 7.97
C ALA A 71 36.81 -11.11 7.40
N VAL A 72 36.31 -10.72 6.21
CA VAL A 72 36.69 -9.48 5.52
C VAL A 72 35.79 -8.30 5.91
N LEU A 73 34.53 -8.56 6.25
CA LEU A 73 33.62 -7.52 6.70
C LEU A 73 34.12 -6.93 8.03
N PRO A 74 34.11 -5.58 8.19
CA PRO A 74 34.46 -4.96 9.46
C PRO A 74 33.48 -5.48 10.50
N GLN A 75 33.95 -6.36 11.38
CA GLN A 75 33.18 -6.81 12.52
C GLN A 75 32.82 -5.56 13.30
N ARG A 76 31.54 -5.16 13.23
CA ARG A 76 30.97 -4.09 14.05
C ARG A 76 31.39 -4.45 15.47
N ARG A 77 32.35 -3.71 16.02
CA ARG A 77 32.67 -3.81 17.44
C ARG A 77 31.38 -3.44 18.13
N VAL A 78 30.67 -4.45 18.61
CA VAL A 78 29.61 -4.26 19.59
C VAL A 78 30.33 -3.67 20.78
N LEU A 79 30.27 -2.33 20.89
CA LEU A 79 30.68 -1.62 22.08
C LEU A 79 29.86 -2.25 23.20
N ARG A 80 30.49 -3.11 24.01
CA ARG A 80 29.89 -3.68 25.20
C ARG A 80 29.75 -2.54 26.19
N ILE A 81 28.62 -1.84 26.13
CA ILE A 81 28.32 -0.73 27.03
C ILE A 81 28.23 -1.34 28.44
N PRO A 82 29.09 -0.95 29.38
CA PRO A 82 29.04 -1.49 30.74
C PRO A 82 27.68 -1.17 31.35
N SER A 83 27.12 -2.11 32.10
CA SER A 83 25.83 -1.93 32.77
C SER A 83 25.96 -0.82 33.81
N PHE A 84 25.49 0.37 33.46
CA PHE A 84 25.51 1.53 34.36
C PHE A 84 24.37 1.48 35.40
N PRO A 85 24.60 1.99 36.62
CA PRO A 85 23.62 2.00 37.70
C PRO A 85 22.36 2.77 37.33
N SER A 86 21.22 2.36 37.90
CA SER A 86 19.85 2.85 37.61
C SER A 86 19.70 4.37 37.65
N TYR A 87 20.47 5.07 38.48
CA TYR A 87 20.43 6.54 38.61
C TYR A 87 21.07 7.26 37.42
N ARG A 88 22.10 6.67 36.78
CA ARG A 88 22.63 7.16 35.49
C ARG A 88 21.69 6.83 34.33
N ARG A 89 20.90 5.76 34.42
CA ARG A 89 19.86 5.47 33.41
C ARG A 89 18.75 6.50 33.45
N LEU A 90 18.38 7.00 34.63
CA LEU A 90 17.40 8.08 34.75
C LEU A 90 17.95 9.40 34.21
N GLY A 91 19.20 9.74 34.54
CA GLY A 91 19.88 10.92 33.99
C GLY A 91 20.10 10.84 32.48
N LEU A 92 20.46 9.66 31.95
CA LEU A 92 20.56 9.41 30.51
C LEU A 92 19.20 9.35 29.83
N ALA A 93 18.15 8.86 30.49
CA ALA A 93 16.78 8.88 29.97
C ALA A 93 16.26 10.31 29.90
N LEU A 94 16.52 11.15 30.91
CA LEU A 94 16.21 12.57 30.89
C LEU A 94 17.02 13.30 29.81
N ALA A 95 18.32 13.05 29.69
CA ALA A 95 19.15 13.64 28.65
C ALA A 95 18.75 13.17 27.23
N ALA A 96 18.39 11.90 27.08
CA ALA A 96 17.88 11.36 25.82
C ALA A 96 16.49 11.93 25.51
N ALA A 97 15.63 12.11 26.52
CA ALA A 97 14.33 12.74 26.36
C ALA A 97 14.46 14.22 25.99
N THR A 98 15.39 14.96 26.59
CA THR A 98 15.65 16.36 26.22
C THR A 98 16.26 16.47 24.83
N VAL A 99 17.20 15.60 24.46
CA VAL A 99 17.74 15.54 23.09
C VAL A 99 16.66 15.14 22.09
N ALA A 100 15.81 14.17 22.40
CA ALA A 100 14.67 13.79 21.57
C ALA A 100 13.65 14.93 21.44
N MET A 101 13.40 15.67 22.53
CA MET A 101 12.48 16.80 22.55
C MET A 101 13.05 18.02 21.81
N LEU A 102 14.36 18.28 21.93
CA LEU A 102 15.07 19.30 21.15
C LEU A 102 15.18 18.92 19.68
N ALA A 103 15.42 17.65 19.36
CA ALA A 103 15.41 17.14 18.00
C ALA A 103 14.00 17.24 17.40
N ALA A 104 12.96 16.87 18.14
CA ALA A 104 11.57 17.02 17.73
C ALA A 104 11.19 18.50 17.53
N ALA A 105 11.58 19.39 18.45
CA ALA A 105 11.32 20.83 18.34
C ALA A 105 12.11 21.50 17.21
N GLY A 106 13.36 21.09 16.96
CA GLY A 106 14.18 21.57 15.85
C GLY A 106 13.71 21.07 14.48
N SER A 107 13.10 19.87 14.45
CA SER A 107 12.51 19.29 13.23
C SER A 107 11.19 19.96 12.84
N ALA A 108 10.43 20.48 13.80
CA ALA A 108 9.10 21.07 13.57
C ALA A 108 9.11 22.27 12.58
N PHE A 109 10.26 22.94 12.39
CA PHE A 109 10.38 24.07 11.47
C PHE A 109 10.84 23.70 10.05
N ALA A 110 11.37 22.49 9.81
CA ALA A 110 11.91 22.07 8.51
C ALA A 110 11.37 20.73 7.98
N ALA A 111 10.83 19.87 8.85
CA ALA A 111 10.24 18.58 8.46
C ALA A 111 8.94 18.68 7.63
N PRO A 112 8.04 19.68 7.83
CA PRO A 112 6.80 19.74 7.05
C PRO A 112 7.03 19.87 5.54
N THR A 113 8.11 20.54 5.15
CA THR A 113 8.50 20.77 3.75
C THR A 113 9.53 19.76 3.24
N ALA A 114 9.88 18.75 4.05
CA ALA A 114 10.82 17.72 3.61
C ALA A 114 10.23 16.94 2.43
N LEU A 115 10.97 16.96 1.31
CA LEU A 115 10.71 16.16 0.13
C LEU A 115 11.37 14.77 0.27
N PRO A 116 10.97 13.78 -0.55
CA PRO A 116 11.48 12.40 -0.47
C PRO A 116 13.00 12.26 -0.60
N ASP A 117 13.70 13.27 -1.11
CA ASP A 117 15.15 13.33 -1.26
C ASP A 117 15.89 13.88 -0.04
N ASN A 118 15.17 14.37 0.97
CA ASN A 118 15.74 14.98 2.18
C ASN A 118 15.93 13.94 3.30
N PRO A 119 17.06 13.94 4.04
CA PRO A 119 17.28 13.03 5.17
C PRO A 119 16.22 13.10 6.28
N LEU A 120 15.54 14.24 6.44
CA LEU A 120 14.47 14.41 7.42
C LEU A 120 13.13 13.81 6.97
N TYR A 121 13.03 13.27 5.75
CA TYR A 121 11.79 12.70 5.22
C TYR A 121 11.28 11.50 6.03
N ALA A 122 12.18 10.65 6.52
CA ALA A 122 11.80 9.53 7.38
C ALA A 122 11.16 10.00 8.70
N VAL A 123 11.60 11.16 9.21
CA VAL A 123 11.03 11.77 10.41
C VAL A 123 9.64 12.33 10.12
N LYS A 124 9.44 12.97 8.96
CA LYS A 124 8.12 13.42 8.48
C LYS A 124 7.13 12.25 8.43
N GLN A 125 7.51 11.14 7.80
CA GLN A 125 6.65 9.95 7.70
C GLN A 125 6.30 9.37 9.08
N LEU A 126 7.25 9.35 10.01
CA LEU A 126 7.00 8.90 11.38
C LEU A 126 6.00 9.81 12.10
N GLU A 127 6.18 11.13 11.98
CA GLU A 127 5.27 12.11 12.57
C GLU A 127 3.84 11.96 12.03
N GLU A 128 3.68 11.78 10.72
CA GLU A 128 2.39 11.55 10.06
C GLU A 128 1.73 10.24 10.55
N SER A 129 2.52 9.17 10.68
CA SER A 129 2.05 7.87 11.19
C SER A 129 1.57 7.95 12.63
N VAL A 130 2.31 8.69 13.46
CA VAL A 130 1.93 8.97 14.86
C VAL A 130 0.62 9.75 14.90
N ARG A 131 0.49 10.82 14.12
CA ARG A 131 -0.76 11.62 14.05
C ARG A 131 -1.96 10.76 13.66
N LEU A 132 -1.83 9.88 12.66
CA LEU A 132 -2.92 8.97 12.25
C LEU A 132 -3.34 7.99 13.36
N THR A 133 -2.38 7.56 14.20
CA THR A 133 -2.63 6.63 15.31
C THR A 133 -3.44 7.28 16.43
N PHE A 134 -3.18 8.55 16.74
CA PHE A 134 -3.82 9.27 17.84
C PHE A 134 -5.14 9.95 17.46
N ILE A 135 -5.43 10.13 16.17
CA ILE A 135 -6.69 10.74 15.72
C ILE A 135 -7.83 9.69 15.73
N PRO A 136 -9.01 10.03 16.28
CA PRO A 136 -10.20 9.18 16.25
C PRO A 136 -10.61 8.78 14.83
N ALA A 137 -11.22 7.60 14.67
CA ALA A 137 -11.57 7.06 13.35
C ALA A 137 -12.52 7.97 12.53
N HIS A 138 -13.41 8.72 13.18
CA HIS A 138 -14.36 9.61 12.50
C HIS A 138 -13.70 10.86 11.91
N ASP A 139 -12.62 11.36 12.52
CA ASP A 139 -11.87 12.53 12.06
C ASP A 139 -10.70 12.16 11.12
N ARG A 140 -10.38 10.86 11.03
CA ARG A 140 -9.22 10.35 10.29
C ARG A 140 -9.31 10.60 8.79
N LEU A 141 -10.51 10.57 8.21
CA LEU A 141 -10.73 10.74 6.76
C LEU A 141 -10.10 12.04 6.25
N MET A 142 -10.37 13.16 6.92
CA MET A 142 -9.87 14.44 6.43
C MET A 142 -8.34 14.54 6.51
N LEU A 143 -7.73 13.97 7.56
CA LEU A 143 -6.27 13.89 7.63
C LEU A 143 -5.72 13.01 6.50
N GLN A 144 -6.33 11.86 6.20
CA GLN A 144 -5.90 11.01 5.09
C GLN A 144 -5.96 11.75 3.75
N LEU A 145 -7.02 12.51 3.48
CA LEU A 145 -7.13 13.34 2.27
C LEU A 145 -6.08 14.46 2.22
N GLN A 146 -5.73 15.03 3.37
CA GLN A 146 -4.64 16.00 3.46
C GLN A 146 -3.28 15.34 3.17
N LEU A 147 -3.00 14.17 3.73
CA LEU A 147 -1.77 13.42 3.45
C LEU A 147 -1.70 13.00 1.98
N ALA A 148 -2.82 12.61 1.38
CA ALA A 148 -2.89 12.33 -0.06
C ALA A 148 -2.54 13.58 -0.90
N SER A 149 -3.06 14.75 -0.51
CA SER A 149 -2.72 16.03 -1.16
C SER A 149 -1.23 16.37 -1.02
N GLU A 150 -0.62 16.06 0.14
CA GLU A 150 0.81 16.20 0.37
C GLU A 150 1.63 15.29 -0.56
N ARG A 151 1.28 14.00 -0.66
CA ARG A 151 1.95 13.05 -1.54
C ARG A 151 1.90 13.46 -3.02
N LEU A 152 0.79 14.04 -3.50
CA LEU A 152 0.71 14.59 -4.86
C LEU A 152 1.60 15.83 -5.05
N ARG A 153 1.72 16.69 -4.03
CA ARG A 153 2.64 17.84 -4.09
C ARG A 153 4.10 17.39 -4.13
N GLU A 154 4.46 16.39 -3.32
CA GLU A 154 5.78 15.75 -3.34
C GLU A 154 6.06 15.13 -4.70
N ALA A 155 5.09 14.39 -5.27
CA ALA A 155 5.21 13.80 -6.60
C ALA A 155 5.46 14.88 -7.67
N ARG A 156 4.71 15.98 -7.64
CA ARG A 156 4.88 17.10 -8.58
C ARG A 156 6.25 17.76 -8.43
N ALA A 157 6.71 17.96 -7.19
CA ALA A 157 8.03 18.54 -6.94
C ALA A 157 9.14 17.64 -7.48
N MET A 158 9.06 16.33 -7.24
CA MET A 158 10.03 15.37 -7.76
C MET A 158 9.99 15.25 -9.30
N ALA A 159 8.80 15.35 -9.91
CA ALA A 159 8.64 15.41 -11.35
C ALA A 159 9.32 16.66 -11.94
N ASN A 160 9.07 17.83 -11.34
CA ASN A 160 9.71 19.09 -11.74
C ASN A 160 11.24 19.05 -11.56
N ASP A 161 11.73 18.36 -10.52
CA ASP A 161 13.15 18.22 -10.20
C ASP A 161 13.83 17.08 -10.97
N HIS A 162 13.15 16.47 -11.94
CA HIS A 162 13.71 15.44 -12.82
C HIS A 162 14.07 14.14 -12.08
N LYS A 163 13.28 13.77 -11.08
CA LYS A 163 13.47 12.57 -10.24
C LYS A 163 12.28 11.62 -10.38
N PRO A 164 12.12 10.93 -11.54
CA PRO A 164 10.91 10.15 -11.85
C PRO A 164 10.65 9.03 -10.83
N LEU A 165 11.69 8.33 -10.37
CA LEU A 165 11.56 7.28 -9.34
C LEU A 165 11.01 7.81 -8.00
N LEU A 166 11.38 9.04 -7.61
CA LEU A 166 10.87 9.64 -6.37
C LEU A 166 9.43 10.16 -6.55
N ALA A 167 9.11 10.65 -7.75
CA ALA A 167 7.74 11.02 -8.12
C ALA A 167 6.82 9.79 -8.10
N GLU A 168 7.28 8.69 -8.69
CA GLU A 168 6.61 7.38 -8.71
C GLU A 168 6.35 6.87 -7.29
N ASN A 169 7.36 6.88 -6.41
CA ASN A 169 7.21 6.49 -5.01
C ASN A 169 6.15 7.33 -4.28
N SER A 170 6.12 8.64 -4.53
CA SER A 170 5.13 9.55 -3.96
C SER A 170 3.72 9.25 -4.47
N LEU A 171 3.57 8.94 -5.77
CA LEU A 171 2.30 8.52 -6.38
C LEU A 171 1.81 7.17 -5.84
N ARG A 172 2.71 6.22 -5.61
CA ARG A 172 2.36 4.94 -4.97
C ARG A 172 1.86 5.16 -3.54
N ALA A 173 2.52 6.02 -2.77
CA ALA A 173 2.09 6.38 -1.42
C ALA A 173 0.72 7.10 -1.41
N PHE A 174 0.48 7.98 -2.38
CA PHE A 174 -0.84 8.60 -2.61
C PHE A 174 -1.93 7.53 -2.80
N ARG A 175 -1.73 6.59 -3.73
CA ARG A 175 -2.71 5.53 -4.00
C ARG A 175 -2.99 4.68 -2.77
N LEU A 176 -1.97 4.31 -2.01
CA LEU A 176 -2.17 3.57 -0.75
C LEU A 176 -3.04 4.36 0.23
N THR A 177 -2.80 5.67 0.36
CA THR A 177 -3.57 6.53 1.27
C THR A 177 -5.04 6.64 0.83
N ILE A 178 -5.32 6.72 -0.47
CA ILE A 178 -6.68 6.77 -1.02
C ILE A 178 -7.40 5.43 -0.88
N ASN A 179 -6.73 4.32 -1.15
CA ASN A 179 -7.28 2.98 -0.92
C ASN A 179 -7.69 2.81 0.56
N ASP A 180 -6.85 3.24 1.50
CA ASP A 180 -7.16 3.18 2.94
C ASP A 180 -8.34 4.10 3.32
N ALA A 181 -8.49 5.24 2.64
CA ALA A 181 -9.58 6.19 2.86
C ALA A 181 -10.91 5.77 2.18
N THR A 182 -10.88 4.83 1.24
CA THR A 182 -12.03 4.47 0.39
C THR A 182 -13.25 4.03 1.19
N ALA A 183 -13.05 3.28 2.28
CA ALA A 183 -14.16 2.86 3.14
C ALA A 183 -14.84 4.05 3.84
N ALA A 184 -14.06 5.01 4.32
CA ALA A 184 -14.56 6.21 4.99
C ALA A 184 -15.16 7.22 3.99
N LEU A 185 -14.67 7.25 2.75
CA LEU A 185 -15.21 8.09 1.67
C LEU A 185 -16.62 7.70 1.23
N LYS A 186 -17.07 6.47 1.48
CA LYS A 186 -18.45 6.06 1.16
C LYS A 186 -19.50 6.75 2.01
N ASN A 187 -19.18 7.04 3.27
CA ASN A 187 -20.08 7.67 4.25
C ASN A 187 -19.28 8.67 5.11
N PRO A 188 -18.83 9.79 4.53
CA PRO A 188 -18.04 10.78 5.25
C PRO A 188 -18.92 11.55 6.26
N ALA A 189 -18.33 11.96 7.38
CA ALA A 189 -19.01 12.80 8.37
C ALA A 189 -19.41 14.17 7.79
N ASP A 190 -18.59 14.71 6.88
CA ASP A 190 -18.87 15.92 6.09
C ASP A 190 -18.73 15.61 4.59
N PRO A 191 -19.83 15.30 3.89
CA PRO A 191 -19.82 14.97 2.46
C PRO A 191 -19.34 16.13 1.57
N GLN A 192 -19.66 17.37 1.92
CA GLN A 192 -19.27 18.52 1.10
C GLN A 192 -17.77 18.76 1.19
N ALA A 193 -17.19 18.69 2.40
CA ALA A 193 -15.76 18.82 2.59
C ALA A 193 -14.98 17.66 1.93
N ALA A 194 -15.47 16.42 2.06
CA ALA A 194 -14.87 15.25 1.42
C ALA A 194 -14.84 15.40 -0.10
N LYS A 195 -15.97 15.78 -0.72
CA LYS A 195 -16.07 16.01 -2.16
C LYS A 195 -15.16 17.13 -2.64
N ALA A 196 -15.11 18.25 -1.92
CA ALA A 196 -14.21 19.36 -2.25
C ALA A 196 -12.73 18.94 -2.17
N ALA A 197 -12.38 18.11 -1.18
CA ALA A 197 -11.03 17.57 -1.04
C ALA A 197 -10.67 16.60 -2.18
N VAL A 198 -11.57 15.67 -2.54
CA VAL A 198 -11.36 14.76 -3.69
C VAL A 198 -11.20 15.54 -4.99
N GLN A 199 -12.02 16.56 -5.23
CA GLN A 199 -11.88 17.43 -6.41
C GLN A 199 -10.53 18.15 -6.44
N LYS A 200 -10.04 18.60 -5.29
CA LYS A 200 -8.69 19.20 -5.17
C LYS A 200 -7.60 18.18 -5.52
N LEU A 201 -7.73 16.92 -5.11
CA LEU A 201 -6.78 15.86 -5.46
C LEU A 201 -6.73 15.63 -6.97
N ARG A 202 -7.87 15.63 -7.67
CA ARG A 202 -7.91 15.53 -9.15
C ARG A 202 -7.11 16.64 -9.82
N VAL A 203 -7.32 17.89 -9.38
CA VAL A 203 -6.58 19.05 -9.92
C VAL A 203 -5.08 18.89 -9.68
N GLN A 204 -4.67 18.40 -8.51
CA GLN A 204 -3.26 18.18 -8.20
C GLN A 204 -2.65 17.01 -9.01
N LEU A 205 -3.41 15.93 -9.21
CA LEU A 205 -2.97 14.78 -10.00
C LEU A 205 -2.74 15.16 -11.47
N ALA A 206 -3.66 15.95 -12.06
CA ALA A 206 -3.48 16.51 -13.40
C ALA A 206 -2.22 17.40 -13.49
N ALA A 207 -1.88 18.13 -12.42
CA ALA A 207 -0.67 18.93 -12.38
C ALA A 207 0.62 18.09 -12.28
N VAL A 208 0.55 16.89 -11.67
CA VAL A 208 1.65 15.91 -11.69
C VAL A 208 1.80 15.33 -13.10
N GLU A 209 0.70 14.97 -13.75
CA GLU A 209 0.71 14.47 -15.13
C GLU A 209 1.34 15.48 -16.08
N GLN A 210 0.93 16.75 -16.00
CA GLN A 210 1.47 17.82 -16.83
C GLN A 210 2.98 18.02 -16.61
N ALA A 211 3.46 17.92 -15.36
CA ALA A 211 4.88 18.01 -15.04
C ALA A 211 5.71 16.88 -15.69
N ASN A 212 5.13 15.68 -15.82
CA ASN A 212 5.78 14.53 -16.44
C ASN A 212 5.60 14.47 -17.97
N ALA A 213 4.48 14.97 -18.50
CA ALA A 213 4.16 14.88 -19.94
C ALA A 213 5.18 15.57 -20.86
N VAL A 214 5.92 16.56 -20.34
CA VAL A 214 6.92 17.32 -21.10
C VAL A 214 8.08 16.44 -21.60
N ARG A 215 8.26 15.20 -21.12
CA ARG A 215 9.55 14.48 -21.26
C ARG A 215 9.53 13.10 -21.91
N ALA A 216 8.45 12.75 -22.62
CA ALA A 216 8.26 11.67 -23.62
C ALA A 216 8.84 10.24 -23.39
N ASP A 217 10.11 10.04 -23.03
CA ASP A 217 10.81 8.74 -23.14
C ASP A 217 10.97 7.94 -21.83
N ASP A 218 11.08 8.56 -20.64
CA ASP A 218 11.40 7.82 -19.39
C ASP A 218 10.24 7.70 -18.37
N ASP A 219 9.04 8.16 -18.71
CA ASP A 219 7.95 8.37 -17.72
C ASP A 219 6.77 7.39 -17.86
N ALA A 220 6.96 6.26 -18.53
CA ALA A 220 5.89 5.30 -18.80
C ALA A 220 5.20 4.79 -17.52
N GLU A 221 5.97 4.48 -16.47
CA GLU A 221 5.44 4.02 -15.18
C GLU A 221 4.67 5.12 -14.44
N VAL A 222 5.18 6.35 -14.46
CA VAL A 222 4.51 7.50 -13.85
C VAL A 222 3.17 7.77 -14.54
N LYS A 223 3.13 7.72 -15.89
CA LYS A 223 1.88 7.84 -16.66
C LYS A 223 0.88 6.74 -16.28
N GLN A 224 1.33 5.49 -16.17
CA GLN A 224 0.47 4.38 -15.73
C GLN A 224 -0.09 4.61 -14.32
N LEU A 225 0.73 5.10 -13.39
CA LEU A 225 0.29 5.39 -12.03
C LEU A 225 -0.69 6.55 -11.95
N VAL A 226 -0.50 7.61 -12.73
CA VAL A 226 -1.44 8.72 -12.82
C VAL A 226 -2.77 8.23 -13.38
N LEU A 227 -2.77 7.48 -14.49
CA LEU A 227 -4.00 6.90 -15.05
C LEU A 227 -4.73 6.02 -14.03
N ALA A 228 -4.01 5.11 -13.37
CA ALA A 228 -4.60 4.25 -12.34
C ALA A 228 -5.16 5.04 -11.15
N ALA A 229 -4.51 6.14 -10.77
CA ALA A 229 -4.96 7.03 -9.71
C ALA A 229 -6.20 7.84 -10.12
N THR A 230 -6.29 8.30 -11.37
CA THR A 230 -7.46 8.98 -11.92
C THR A 230 -8.67 8.04 -11.93
N ASP A 231 -8.51 6.82 -12.47
CA ASP A 231 -9.57 5.80 -12.46
C ASP A 231 -10.06 5.48 -11.05
N GLU A 232 -9.15 5.50 -10.06
CA GLU A 232 -9.49 5.24 -8.66
C GLU A 232 -10.33 6.38 -8.05
N LEU A 233 -9.97 7.64 -8.34
CA LEU A 233 -10.77 8.79 -7.94
C LEU A 233 -12.14 8.81 -8.63
N ASP A 234 -12.22 8.43 -9.91
CA ASP A 234 -13.50 8.42 -10.64
C ASP A 234 -14.45 7.33 -10.13
N ARG A 235 -13.92 6.16 -9.77
CA ARG A 235 -14.71 5.10 -9.10
C ARG A 235 -15.31 5.56 -7.77
N ILE A 236 -14.64 6.44 -7.04
CA ILE A 236 -15.16 6.98 -5.76
C ILE A 236 -16.42 7.82 -6.03
N ASP A 237 -16.41 8.67 -7.07
CA ASP A 237 -17.57 9.51 -7.43
C ASP A 237 -18.75 8.67 -7.98
N GLU A 238 -18.48 7.66 -8.80
CA GLU A 238 -19.55 6.81 -9.37
C GLU A 238 -20.27 5.97 -8.30
N SER A 239 -19.57 5.61 -7.22
CA SER A 239 -20.17 4.87 -6.11
C SER A 239 -21.24 5.67 -5.34
N GLU A 240 -21.19 7.00 -5.38
CA GLU A 240 -22.26 7.88 -4.87
C GLU A 240 -23.49 7.88 -5.78
N ALA A 241 -23.30 7.86 -7.10
CA ALA A 241 -24.40 7.90 -8.09
C ALA A 241 -25.26 6.62 -8.05
N GLY A 242 -24.66 5.46 -7.79
CA GLY A 242 -25.37 4.18 -7.66
C GLY A 242 -26.21 4.03 -6.39
N THR A 243 -25.93 4.83 -5.35
CA THR A 243 -26.64 4.75 -4.05
C THR A 243 -27.92 5.60 -4.04
N LEU A 244 -28.03 6.60 -4.92
CA LEU A 244 -29.22 7.44 -5.08
C LEU A 244 -30.30 6.84 -5.99
N GLN A 245 -30.03 5.71 -6.65
CA GLN A 245 -30.93 5.11 -7.65
C GLN A 245 -31.51 3.75 -7.25
N GLN A 246 -31.40 3.32 -6.00
CA GLN A 246 -32.30 2.28 -5.52
C GLN A 246 -33.60 2.96 -5.07
N PRO A 247 -34.70 2.92 -5.85
CA PRO A 247 -36.00 3.11 -5.26
C PRO A 247 -36.14 1.98 -4.24
N VAL A 248 -36.05 2.34 -2.96
CA VAL A 248 -36.62 1.51 -1.91
C VAL A 248 -38.08 1.36 -2.32
N VAL A 249 -38.42 0.20 -2.87
CA VAL A 249 -39.79 -0.24 -3.00
C VAL A 249 -40.26 -0.43 -1.57
N VAL A 250 -40.75 0.66 -0.98
CA VAL A 250 -41.52 0.65 0.25
C VAL A 250 -42.77 -0.13 -0.09
N GLY A 251 -42.75 -1.42 0.23
CA GLY A 251 -43.94 -2.26 0.22
C GLY A 251 -45.00 -1.60 1.11
N GLU A 252 -46.12 -1.29 0.48
CA GLU A 252 -47.31 -0.74 1.09
C GLU A 252 -47.83 -1.67 2.19
N GLN A 253 -47.94 -1.13 3.41
CA GLN A 253 -48.83 -1.54 4.50
C GLN A 253 -48.76 -2.98 5.05
N ALA A 254 -48.16 -3.09 6.24
CA ALA A 254 -48.74 -3.91 7.31
C ALA A 254 -48.70 -3.11 8.62
N THR A 255 -49.86 -2.62 9.04
CA THR A 255 -50.10 -2.04 10.36
C THR A 255 -49.70 -3.04 11.45
N PRO A 256 -48.85 -2.70 12.44
CA PRO A 256 -48.66 -3.55 13.60
C PRO A 256 -49.91 -3.47 14.47
N GLN A 257 -50.61 -4.60 14.57
CA GLN A 257 -51.68 -4.87 15.52
C GLN A 257 -51.12 -4.72 16.96
N PRO A 258 -51.88 -4.19 17.93
CA PRO A 258 -51.37 -3.95 19.28
C PRO A 258 -51.02 -5.27 19.98
N THR A 259 -49.89 -5.25 20.69
CA THR A 259 -49.33 -6.30 21.53
C THR A 259 -50.40 -6.99 22.41
N PRO A 260 -50.50 -8.33 22.40
CA PRO A 260 -51.29 -9.04 23.39
C PRO A 260 -50.62 -8.92 24.77
N GLN A 261 -51.41 -8.56 25.78
CA GLN A 261 -51.01 -8.49 27.19
C GLN A 261 -50.47 -9.85 27.69
N PRO A 262 -49.57 -9.86 28.69
CA PRO A 262 -49.00 -11.09 29.22
C PRO A 262 -50.08 -11.89 29.96
N VAL A 263 -50.34 -13.12 29.51
CA VAL A 263 -51.15 -14.09 30.26
C VAL A 263 -50.36 -14.49 31.51
N LEU A 264 -50.91 -14.13 32.67
CA LEU A 264 -50.44 -14.58 33.97
C LEU A 264 -50.47 -16.11 34.02
N ARG A 265 -49.30 -16.71 34.24
CA ARG A 265 -49.10 -18.13 34.49
C ARG A 265 -49.89 -18.55 35.74
N PRO A 266 -50.82 -19.53 35.68
CA PRO A 266 -51.47 -20.02 36.87
C PRO A 266 -50.47 -20.80 37.74
N THR A 267 -50.34 -20.38 38.99
CA THR A 267 -49.67 -21.14 40.05
C THR A 267 -50.44 -22.44 40.31
N PRO A 268 -49.80 -23.62 40.33
CA PRO A 268 -50.49 -24.84 40.77
C PRO A 268 -50.69 -24.80 42.29
N GLN A 269 -51.95 -24.74 42.72
CA GLN A 269 -52.35 -25.05 44.10
C GLN A 269 -52.52 -26.57 44.28
N PRO A 270 -52.21 -27.10 45.47
CA PRO A 270 -52.06 -28.54 45.70
C PRO A 270 -53.41 -29.27 45.78
N SER A 271 -53.48 -30.45 45.18
CA SER A 271 -54.61 -31.37 45.39
C SER A 271 -54.47 -32.04 46.76
N SER A 272 -55.51 -31.87 47.58
CA SER A 272 -55.72 -32.63 48.81
C SER A 272 -56.16 -34.05 48.44
N SER A 273 -55.23 -34.99 48.55
CA SER A 273 -55.49 -36.43 48.60
C SER A 273 -56.13 -36.77 49.96
N GLY A 274 -57.45 -36.89 49.98
CA GLY A 274 -58.17 -37.62 51.02
C GLY A 274 -58.08 -39.12 50.77
N GLY A 275 -57.82 -39.90 51.82
CA GLY A 275 -57.75 -41.36 51.76
C GLY A 275 -57.20 -41.96 53.06
N ASP A 276 -58.08 -41.99 54.06
CA ASP A 276 -58.30 -43.05 55.06
C ASP A 276 -57.14 -43.69 55.83
N ARG A 277 -57.24 -43.64 57.18
CA ARG A 277 -57.25 -44.86 58.01
C ARG A 277 -57.77 -44.63 59.44
N GLU A 278 -58.82 -45.39 59.72
CA GLU A 278 -59.44 -45.86 60.97
C GLU A 278 -58.63 -45.87 62.29
N HIS A 279 -59.36 -45.45 63.34
CA HIS A 279 -59.63 -46.10 64.63
C HIS A 279 -58.56 -46.93 65.36
N THR A 280 -58.28 -46.52 66.61
CA THR A 280 -58.50 -47.26 67.89
C THR A 280 -58.19 -46.30 69.06
N SER A 281 -59.16 -45.81 69.84
CA SER A 281 -59.63 -46.32 71.15
C SER A 281 -58.57 -46.92 72.09
N GLY A 282 -58.50 -46.41 73.33
CA GLY A 282 -58.19 -47.25 74.50
C GLY A 282 -57.23 -46.68 75.55
N ASP A 283 -57.82 -46.03 76.56
CA ASP A 283 -57.55 -46.12 78.02
C ASP A 283 -56.16 -45.98 78.67
N ARG A 284 -56.20 -45.14 79.73
CA ARG A 284 -55.37 -45.01 80.95
C ARG A 284 -54.01 -44.31 80.89
#